data_AF-A0AAX3QXA3-F1
#
_entry.id   AF-A0AAX3QXA3-F1
#
_cell.length_a   1.000
_cell.length_b   1.000
_cell.length_c   1.000
_cell.angle_alpha   90.00
_cell.angle_beta   90.00
_cell.angle_gamma   90.00
#
_symmetry.space_group_name_H-M   'P 1'
#
loop_
_entity.id
_entity.type
_entity.pdbx_description
1 polymer ?
#
loop_
_entity_poly.entity_id
_entity_poly.type
_entity_poly.pdbx_seq_one_letter_code
_entity_poly.pdbx_strand_id
1 'polypeptide(L)'
;MRDKPFYELLSRIDEDSLLANFFNKVLGNLDMARIISAPRTFRHKDDENSRYCIDLFYDTCLWEIYLHQFIYKLNGWIKTLDEYLTEFGGSWKYYASSKRVESVNEYGGDDDDYNEDGSVKVMDIPNDRLEPYSVIRELVCDDWTDIVQETIPKDLERLYGCLQAEANLSIADFFKDKMGVDIPMYQKDDNGNMVKMGFADKVLHKAAEQNNSEVMGSYVLLACYCMHDLVSAIKSLNPFEDNVEALTSVRNDSVRFLSMSFSNMDVVKKYMSS
;
A
#
# COMPACT_ATOMS: atom_id res chain seq x y z
N MET A 1 8.84 1.86 20.80
CA MET A 1 9.25 1.50 19.42
C MET A 1 10.27 2.52 18.91
N ARG A 2 11.55 2.46 19.31
CA ARG A 2 12.56 3.48 18.95
C ARG A 2 13.80 2.97 18.19
N ASP A 3 13.87 1.69 17.83
CA ASP A 3 15.13 1.08 17.35
C ASP A 3 15.08 0.43 15.96
N LYS A 4 14.11 0.76 15.11
CA LYS A 4 14.17 0.39 13.68
C LYS A 4 14.01 1.65 12.83
N PRO A 5 14.85 1.87 11.81
CA PRO A 5 14.58 2.89 10.82
C PRO A 5 13.17 2.67 10.26
N PHE A 6 12.46 3.77 9.98
CA PHE A 6 11.09 3.75 9.43
C PHE A 6 10.99 2.87 8.17
N TYR A 7 12.10 2.70 7.44
CA TYR A 7 12.17 1.90 6.23
C TYR A 7 13.62 1.54 5.87
N GLU A 8 13.86 0.30 5.45
CA GLU A 8 15.06 -0.12 4.72
C GLU A 8 14.65 -0.44 3.28
N LEU A 9 15.35 0.14 2.29
CA LEU A 9 15.13 -0.18 0.87
C LEU A 9 15.32 -1.69 0.64
N LEU A 10 14.45 -2.30 -0.17
CA LEU A 10 14.39 -3.75 -0.44
C LEU A 10 13.89 -4.59 0.75
N SER A 11 13.22 -3.96 1.71
CA SER A 11 12.62 -4.71 2.81
C SER A 11 11.34 -5.38 2.35
N ARG A 12 11.16 -6.63 2.79
CA ARG A 12 9.86 -7.28 2.68
C ARG A 12 8.89 -6.61 3.64
N ILE A 13 7.62 -6.59 3.26
CA ILE A 13 6.54 -6.22 4.17
C ILE A 13 6.49 -7.29 5.27
N ASP A 14 6.73 -6.87 6.52
CA ASP A 14 6.79 -7.71 7.72
C ASP A 14 5.36 -7.95 8.27
N GLU A 15 4.55 -8.65 7.48
CA GLU A 15 3.16 -9.01 7.81
C GLU A 15 2.76 -10.31 7.09
N ASP A 16 2.02 -11.19 7.77
CA ASP A 16 1.63 -12.51 7.24
C ASP A 16 0.29 -12.51 6.48
N SER A 17 -0.27 -11.34 6.13
CA SER A 17 -1.52 -11.27 5.37
C SER A 17 -1.36 -11.83 3.94
N LEU A 18 -2.46 -12.28 3.33
CA LEU A 18 -2.42 -12.74 1.94
C LEU A 18 -2.02 -11.60 0.99
N LEU A 19 -2.48 -10.39 1.28
CA LEU A 19 -2.14 -9.19 0.51
C LEU A 19 -0.65 -8.83 0.65
N ALA A 20 -0.08 -8.85 1.84
CA ALA A 20 1.36 -8.60 2.04
C ALA A 20 2.21 -9.67 1.35
N ASN A 21 1.81 -10.94 1.41
CA ASN A 21 2.45 -12.02 0.67
C ASN A 21 2.39 -11.80 -0.84
N PHE A 22 1.26 -11.31 -1.36
CA PHE A 22 1.11 -10.95 -2.76
C PHE A 22 2.00 -9.75 -3.14
N PHE A 23 1.98 -8.66 -2.37
CA PHE A 23 2.83 -7.49 -2.61
C PHE A 23 4.33 -7.83 -2.53
N ASN A 24 4.75 -8.69 -1.60
CA ASN A 24 6.12 -9.20 -1.55
C ASN A 24 6.52 -9.96 -2.82
N LYS A 25 5.59 -10.66 -3.49
CA LYS A 25 5.85 -11.27 -4.81
C LYS A 25 5.99 -10.22 -5.91
N VAL A 26 5.11 -9.21 -5.90
CA VAL A 26 5.20 -8.09 -6.85
C VAL A 26 6.55 -7.38 -6.71
N LEU A 27 6.98 -7.07 -5.49
CA LEU A 27 8.29 -6.47 -5.21
C LEU A 27 9.44 -7.36 -5.68
N GLY A 28 9.39 -8.65 -5.40
CA GLY A 28 10.42 -9.60 -5.83
C GLY A 28 10.54 -9.73 -7.34
N ASN A 29 9.44 -9.55 -8.08
CA ASN A 29 9.52 -9.51 -9.54
C ASN A 29 10.28 -8.26 -9.99
N LEU A 30 9.95 -7.09 -9.46
CA LEU A 30 10.54 -5.79 -9.81
C LEU A 30 12.02 -5.61 -9.44
N ASP A 31 12.62 -6.57 -8.72
CA ASP A 31 14.03 -6.52 -8.33
C ASP A 31 14.95 -6.37 -9.54
N MET A 32 14.62 -7.00 -10.67
CA MET A 32 15.43 -6.90 -11.88
C MET A 32 15.36 -5.49 -12.48
N ALA A 33 14.16 -4.93 -12.63
CA ALA A 33 13.95 -3.56 -13.08
C ALA A 33 14.72 -2.57 -12.19
N ARG A 34 14.74 -2.79 -10.88
CA ARG A 34 15.50 -1.97 -9.94
C ARG A 34 17.01 -2.14 -10.06
N ILE A 35 17.53 -3.37 -10.19
CA ILE A 35 18.97 -3.65 -10.32
C ILE A 35 19.54 -3.02 -11.59
N ILE A 36 18.83 -3.13 -12.72
CA ILE A 36 19.31 -2.60 -14.01
C ILE A 36 19.22 -1.07 -14.09
N SER A 37 18.28 -0.47 -13.35
CA SER A 37 18.02 0.96 -13.36
C SER A 37 18.78 1.73 -12.27
N ALA A 38 19.32 1.03 -11.27
CA ALA A 38 19.99 1.62 -10.13
C ALA A 38 21.09 2.61 -10.51
N PRO A 39 21.09 3.84 -9.95
CA PRO A 39 22.11 4.83 -10.23
C PRO A 39 23.47 4.35 -9.69
N ARG A 40 24.49 4.35 -10.56
CA ARG A 40 25.83 3.87 -10.21
C ARG A 40 26.70 4.94 -9.56
N THR A 41 26.45 6.20 -9.87
CA THR A 41 27.16 7.34 -9.29
C THR A 41 26.24 8.56 -9.19
N PHE A 42 26.53 9.47 -8.27
CA PHE A 42 25.88 10.79 -8.19
C PHE A 42 26.18 11.70 -9.40
N ARG A 43 27.06 11.28 -10.31
CA ARG A 43 27.51 12.03 -11.49
C ARG A 43 27.21 11.20 -12.74
N HIS A 44 25.95 11.08 -13.12
CA HIS A 44 25.60 10.54 -14.44
C HIS A 44 25.26 11.69 -15.40
N LYS A 45 25.89 11.61 -16.59
CA LYS A 45 25.88 12.63 -17.65
C LYS A 45 24.62 12.52 -18.49
N ASP A 46 24.23 13.67 -19.03
CA ASP A 46 23.09 13.95 -19.90
C ASP A 46 22.96 13.08 -21.17
N ASP A 47 22.65 11.78 -21.03
CA ASP A 47 22.07 10.99 -22.12
C ASP A 47 20.62 10.60 -21.78
N GLU A 48 19.73 10.53 -22.79
CA GLU A 48 18.30 10.28 -22.57
C GLU A 48 18.03 8.90 -21.95
N ASN A 49 18.88 7.91 -22.22
CA ASN A 49 18.78 6.57 -21.62
C ASN A 49 19.04 6.59 -20.11
N SER A 50 19.93 7.46 -19.65
CA SER A 50 20.26 7.62 -18.23
C SER A 50 19.09 8.22 -17.45
N ARG A 51 18.31 9.14 -18.06
CA ARG A 51 17.09 9.68 -17.44
C ARG A 51 16.02 8.62 -17.30
N TYR A 52 15.77 7.83 -18.34
CA TYR A 52 14.82 6.73 -18.28
C TYR A 52 15.16 5.73 -17.15
N CYS A 53 16.43 5.34 -17.01
CA CYS A 53 16.85 4.46 -15.91
C CYS A 53 16.66 5.13 -14.53
N ILE A 54 16.99 6.40 -14.38
CA ILE A 54 16.80 7.11 -13.10
C ILE A 54 15.30 7.18 -12.74
N ASP A 55 14.46 7.52 -13.70
CA ASP A 55 13.00 7.59 -13.52
C ASP A 55 12.45 6.21 -13.13
N LEU A 56 12.87 5.15 -13.82
CA LEU A 56 12.45 3.78 -13.50
C LEU A 56 12.90 3.36 -12.09
N PHE A 57 14.12 3.68 -11.70
CA PHE A 57 14.61 3.38 -10.36
C PHE A 57 13.79 4.12 -9.29
N TYR A 58 13.53 5.40 -9.51
CA TYR A 58 12.71 6.21 -8.62
C TYR A 58 11.28 5.68 -8.52
N ASP A 59 10.65 5.35 -9.66
CA ASP A 59 9.33 4.74 -9.73
C ASP A 59 9.29 3.43 -8.93
N THR A 60 10.33 2.58 -9.05
CA THR A 60 10.38 1.35 -8.23
C THR A 60 10.44 1.64 -6.73
N CYS A 61 11.14 2.70 -6.30
CA CYS A 61 11.19 3.08 -4.89
C CYS A 61 9.83 3.58 -4.41
N LEU A 62 9.13 4.38 -5.22
CA LEU A 62 7.78 4.84 -4.92
C LEU A 62 6.79 3.69 -4.83
N TRP A 63 6.83 2.71 -5.73
CA TRP A 63 5.96 1.54 -5.65
C TRP A 63 6.22 0.72 -4.39
N GLU A 64 7.46 0.57 -3.98
CA GLU A 64 7.78 -0.12 -2.72
C GLU A 64 7.21 0.64 -1.52
N ILE A 65 7.43 1.95 -1.43
CA ILE A 65 6.84 2.78 -0.37
C ILE A 65 5.32 2.66 -0.40
N TYR A 66 4.69 2.76 -1.57
CA TYR A 66 3.25 2.62 -1.72
C TYR A 66 2.73 1.29 -1.18
N LEU A 67 3.32 0.15 -1.59
CA LEU A 67 2.87 -1.18 -1.17
C LEU A 67 3.06 -1.41 0.34
N HIS A 68 4.15 -0.91 0.92
CA HIS A 68 4.36 -0.94 2.38
C HIS A 68 3.32 -0.09 3.12
N GLN A 69 3.15 1.16 2.70
CA GLN A 69 2.19 2.08 3.32
C GLN A 69 0.76 1.57 3.17
N PHE A 70 0.44 0.89 2.07
CA PHE A 70 -0.88 0.31 1.84
C PHE A 70 -1.26 -0.66 2.96
N ILE A 71 -0.34 -1.58 3.29
CA ILE A 71 -0.53 -2.58 4.35
C ILE A 71 -0.56 -1.92 5.73
N TYR A 72 0.38 -1.01 5.99
CA TYR A 72 0.43 -0.26 7.24
C TYR A 72 -0.90 0.46 7.49
N LYS A 73 -1.45 1.08 6.45
CA LYS A 73 -2.67 1.86 6.53
C LYS A 73 -3.91 1.01 6.79
N LEU A 74 -4.08 -0.11 6.09
CA LEU A 74 -5.20 -1.02 6.34
C LEU A 74 -5.20 -1.51 7.79
N ASN A 75 -4.04 -1.89 8.32
CA ASN A 75 -3.90 -2.30 9.71
C ASN A 75 -4.18 -1.15 10.69
N GLY A 76 -3.69 0.06 10.38
CA GLY A 76 -4.01 1.27 11.13
C GLY A 76 -5.51 1.53 11.19
N TRP A 77 -6.20 1.48 10.06
CA TRP A 77 -7.65 1.64 9.98
C TRP A 77 -8.39 0.59 10.80
N ILE A 78 -8.01 -0.68 10.70
CA ILE A 78 -8.64 -1.75 11.50
C ILE A 78 -8.48 -1.46 12.99
N LYS A 79 -7.27 -1.10 13.43
CA LYS A 79 -7.00 -0.79 14.84
C LYS A 79 -7.83 0.40 15.33
N THR A 80 -7.79 1.52 14.61
CA THR A 80 -8.54 2.73 14.97
C THR A 80 -10.04 2.45 15.00
N LEU A 81 -10.57 1.70 14.03
CA LEU A 81 -11.99 1.35 13.98
C LEU A 81 -12.40 0.35 15.06
N ASP A 82 -11.55 -0.61 15.40
CA ASP A 82 -11.81 -1.54 16.51
C ASP A 82 -11.87 -0.77 17.84
N GLU A 83 -10.93 0.14 18.08
CA GLU A 83 -10.93 1.02 19.26
C GLU A 83 -12.20 1.90 19.28
N TYR A 84 -12.51 2.59 18.17
CA TYR A 84 -13.70 3.45 18.04
C TYR A 84 -15.01 2.70 18.32
N LEU A 85 -15.19 1.52 17.74
CA LEU A 85 -16.44 0.76 17.84
C LEU A 85 -16.59 0.09 19.22
N THR A 86 -15.50 -0.37 19.82
CA THR A 86 -15.56 -1.16 21.06
C THR A 86 -15.40 -0.30 22.33
N GLU A 87 -14.43 0.62 22.37
CA GLU A 87 -14.11 1.41 23.56
C GLU A 87 -14.98 2.67 23.64
N PHE A 88 -15.24 3.29 22.49
CA PHE A 88 -16.01 4.54 22.40
C PHE A 88 -17.48 4.32 22.01
N GLY A 89 -17.90 3.07 21.82
CA GLY A 89 -19.27 2.70 21.45
C GLY A 89 -19.74 3.29 20.13
N GLY A 90 -18.79 3.65 19.24
CA GLY A 90 -19.08 4.33 17.98
C GLY A 90 -19.54 5.78 18.14
N SER A 91 -19.26 6.45 19.27
CA SER A 91 -19.60 7.86 19.44
C SER A 91 -18.48 8.78 18.96
N TRP A 92 -18.70 9.54 17.88
CA TRP A 92 -17.69 10.43 17.30
C TRP A 92 -17.23 11.48 18.31
N LYS A 93 -18.19 12.03 19.09
CA LYS A 93 -17.93 13.11 20.03
C LYS A 93 -17.13 12.63 21.23
N TYR A 94 -17.43 11.42 21.72
CA TYR A 94 -16.67 10.83 22.82
C TYR A 94 -15.24 10.52 22.38
N TYR A 95 -15.08 9.90 21.21
CA TYR A 95 -13.78 9.63 20.59
C TYR A 95 -12.93 10.90 20.45
N ALA A 96 -13.46 11.91 19.75
CA ALA A 96 -12.75 13.15 19.47
C ALA A 96 -12.37 13.90 20.75
N SER A 97 -13.24 13.89 21.77
CA SER A 97 -12.93 14.50 23.05
C SER A 97 -11.76 13.80 23.75
N SER A 98 -11.72 12.46 23.72
CA SER A 98 -10.61 11.68 24.28
C SER A 98 -9.30 11.95 23.55
N LYS A 99 -9.30 11.88 22.21
CA LYS A 99 -8.10 12.13 21.39
C LYS A 99 -7.58 13.55 21.53
N ARG A 100 -8.45 14.55 21.68
CA ARG A 100 -8.03 15.91 22.04
C ARG A 100 -7.31 15.94 23.38
N VAL A 101 -7.86 15.30 24.41
CA VAL A 101 -7.25 15.29 25.76
C VAL A 101 -5.89 14.59 25.73
N GLU A 102 -5.76 13.48 25.02
CA GLU A 102 -4.48 12.80 24.78
C GLU A 102 -3.46 13.76 24.13
N SER A 103 -3.86 14.45 23.06
CA SER A 103 -3.02 15.42 22.35
C SER A 103 -2.54 16.57 23.25
N VAL A 104 -3.46 17.20 24.00
CA VAL A 104 -3.12 18.30 24.90
C VAL A 104 -2.18 17.84 26.02
N ASN A 105 -2.38 16.64 26.55
CA ASN A 105 -1.50 16.08 27.58
C ASN A 105 -0.09 15.76 27.05
N GLU A 106 0.04 15.33 25.80
CA GLU A 106 1.33 14.94 25.20
C GLU A 106 2.12 16.14 24.67
N TYR A 107 1.45 17.08 24.00
CA TYR A 107 2.09 18.17 23.26
C TYR A 107 1.87 19.57 23.86
N GLY A 108 1.00 19.69 24.87
CA GLY A 108 0.49 20.97 25.34
C GLY A 108 -0.71 21.46 24.52
N GLY A 109 -1.35 22.51 25.02
CA GLY A 109 -2.55 23.11 24.43
C GLY A 109 -2.54 24.61 24.65
N ASP A 110 -3.54 25.28 24.10
CA ASP A 110 -3.74 26.72 24.29
C ASP A 110 -4.30 27.02 25.69
N ASP A 111 -4.22 28.28 26.14
CA ASP A 111 -4.72 28.68 27.46
C ASP A 111 -6.20 28.31 27.68
N ASP A 112 -7.00 28.28 26.61
CA ASP A 112 -8.42 27.93 26.63
C ASP A 112 -8.71 26.42 26.59
N ASP A 113 -7.66 25.59 26.47
CA ASP A 113 -7.74 24.14 26.63
C ASP A 113 -7.74 23.69 28.10
N TYR A 114 -7.45 24.59 29.04
CA TYR A 114 -7.33 24.31 30.47
C TYR A 114 -8.43 25.01 31.28
N ASN A 115 -8.84 24.35 32.37
CA ASN A 115 -9.65 24.95 33.42
C ASN A 115 -8.77 25.88 34.29
N GLU A 116 -9.40 26.70 35.14
CA GLU A 116 -8.69 27.61 36.05
C GLU A 116 -7.73 26.90 37.02
N ASP A 117 -7.96 25.62 37.31
CA ASP A 117 -7.11 24.79 38.16
C ASP A 117 -5.93 24.13 37.41
N GLY A 118 -5.81 24.38 36.11
CA GLY A 118 -4.78 23.81 35.23
C GLY A 118 -5.10 22.41 34.69
N SER A 119 -6.26 21.85 34.97
CA SER A 119 -6.70 20.57 34.37
C SER A 119 -7.19 20.76 32.93
N VAL A 120 -6.97 19.77 32.07
CA VAL A 120 -7.45 19.82 30.68
C VAL A 120 -8.99 19.83 30.66
N LYS A 121 -9.57 20.75 29.89
CA LYS A 121 -11.01 20.89 29.72
C LYS A 121 -11.58 19.70 28.96
N VAL A 122 -12.60 19.04 29.52
CA VAL A 122 -13.24 17.83 28.97
C VAL A 122 -14.72 18.02 28.61
N MET A 123 -15.33 19.12 29.01
CA MET A 123 -16.75 19.42 28.77
C MET A 123 -16.94 20.73 28.02
N ASP A 124 -18.10 20.90 27.39
CA ASP A 124 -18.48 22.10 26.64
C ASP A 124 -17.45 22.53 25.58
N ILE A 125 -16.85 21.54 24.92
CA ILE A 125 -15.91 21.75 23.80
C ILE A 125 -16.74 21.93 22.52
N PRO A 126 -16.56 23.06 21.80
CA PRO A 126 -17.18 23.29 20.50
C PRO A 126 -16.83 22.20 19.47
N ASN A 127 -17.76 21.87 18.58
CA ASN A 127 -17.56 20.79 17.61
C ASN A 127 -16.41 21.10 16.63
N ASP A 128 -16.21 22.36 16.25
CA ASP A 128 -15.09 22.82 15.40
C ASP A 128 -13.72 22.56 16.04
N ARG A 129 -13.62 22.63 17.38
CA ARG A 129 -12.39 22.24 18.10
C ARG A 129 -12.20 20.73 18.22
N LEU A 130 -13.24 19.94 17.98
CA LEU A 130 -13.21 18.47 18.00
C LEU A 130 -13.03 17.87 16.61
N GLU A 131 -13.39 18.57 15.53
CA GLU A 131 -13.30 18.06 14.16
C GLU A 131 -11.93 17.43 13.82
N PRO A 132 -10.78 18.06 14.14
CA PRO A 132 -9.47 17.51 13.82
C PRO A 132 -9.19 16.16 14.50
N TYR A 133 -9.88 15.89 15.60
CA TYR A 133 -9.74 14.68 16.41
C TYR A 133 -10.83 13.63 16.11
N SER A 134 -11.70 13.89 15.13
CA SER A 134 -12.73 12.93 14.73
C SER A 134 -12.10 11.65 14.14
N VAL A 135 -12.79 10.53 14.29
CA VAL A 135 -12.35 9.24 13.74
C VAL A 135 -12.14 9.32 12.21
N ILE A 136 -12.94 10.14 11.50
CA ILE A 136 -12.79 10.33 10.05
C ILE A 136 -11.45 11.01 9.72
N ARG A 137 -11.05 12.04 10.47
CA ARG A 137 -9.77 12.73 10.28
C ARG A 137 -8.57 11.88 10.66
N GLU A 138 -8.73 10.95 11.59
CA GLU A 138 -7.68 9.99 11.94
C GLU A 138 -7.50 8.91 10.87
N LEU A 139 -8.60 8.41 10.28
CA LEU A 139 -8.51 7.44 9.18
C LEU A 139 -7.96 8.08 7.90
N VAL A 140 -8.40 9.29 7.59
CA VAL A 140 -8.06 9.99 6.37
C VAL A 140 -7.76 11.45 6.68
N CYS A 141 -6.47 11.74 6.91
CA CYS A 141 -5.97 13.09 7.12
C CYS A 141 -5.68 13.77 5.78
N ASP A 142 -5.82 15.11 5.73
CA ASP A 142 -5.41 15.95 4.60
C ASP A 142 -3.87 16.09 4.57
N ASP A 143 -3.18 14.96 4.42
CA ASP A 143 -1.73 14.86 4.32
C ASP A 143 -1.33 14.54 2.87
N TRP A 144 -0.78 15.53 2.18
CA TRP A 144 -0.30 15.40 0.81
C TRP A 144 0.89 14.42 0.68
N THR A 145 1.51 14.02 1.79
CA THR A 145 2.60 13.04 1.81
C THR A 145 2.10 11.59 1.91
N ASP A 146 0.81 11.38 2.16
CA ASP A 146 0.21 10.05 2.20
C ASP A 146 0.00 9.51 0.78
N ILE A 147 1.04 8.84 0.28
CA ILE A 147 1.05 8.25 -1.06
C ILE A 147 -0.12 7.31 -1.31
N VAL A 148 -0.68 6.65 -0.28
CA VAL A 148 -1.79 5.70 -0.46
C VAL A 148 -3.10 6.43 -0.73
N GLN A 149 -3.33 7.59 -0.11
CA GLN A 149 -4.55 8.38 -0.35
C GLN A 149 -4.56 9.05 -1.71
N GLU A 150 -3.40 9.53 -2.13
CA GLU A 150 -3.28 10.39 -3.31
C GLU A 150 -3.08 9.58 -4.60
N THR A 151 -2.64 8.31 -4.49
CA THR A 151 -2.46 7.44 -5.66
C THR A 151 -3.79 7.05 -6.28
N ILE A 152 -3.93 7.31 -7.58
CA ILE A 152 -5.01 6.78 -8.41
C ILE A 152 -4.49 5.65 -9.31
N PRO A 153 -5.37 4.78 -9.85
CA PRO A 153 -4.96 3.66 -10.70
C PRO A 153 -4.08 4.04 -11.89
N LYS A 154 -4.28 5.25 -12.43
CA LYS A 154 -3.47 5.80 -13.53
C LYS A 154 -1.99 5.95 -13.15
N ASP A 155 -1.69 6.26 -11.88
CA ASP A 155 -0.32 6.45 -11.41
C ASP A 155 0.46 5.13 -11.36
N LEU A 156 -0.27 4.00 -11.28
CA LEU A 156 0.31 2.65 -11.28
C LEU A 156 0.38 2.01 -12.68
N GLU A 157 0.01 2.71 -13.75
CA GLU A 157 0.13 2.18 -15.13
C GLU A 157 1.57 1.82 -15.49
N ARG A 158 2.56 2.60 -15.00
CA ARG A 158 3.98 2.30 -15.22
C ARG A 158 4.44 1.05 -14.48
N LEU A 159 3.94 0.82 -13.27
CA LEU A 159 4.19 -0.41 -12.51
C LEU A 159 3.69 -1.63 -13.30
N TYR A 160 2.45 -1.54 -13.79
CA TYR A 160 1.85 -2.54 -14.65
C TYR A 160 2.71 -2.81 -15.90
N GLY A 161 3.13 -1.76 -16.59
CA GLY A 161 4.02 -1.86 -17.76
C GLY A 161 5.36 -2.52 -17.44
N CYS A 162 5.93 -2.26 -16.27
CA CYS A 162 7.21 -2.87 -15.85
C CYS A 162 7.06 -4.36 -15.52
N LEU A 163 6.00 -4.76 -14.83
CA LEU A 163 5.71 -6.17 -14.57
C LEU A 163 5.54 -6.96 -15.88
N GLN A 164 4.87 -6.37 -16.87
CA GLN A 164 4.76 -6.96 -18.22
C GLN A 164 6.11 -7.00 -18.95
N ALA A 165 6.91 -5.94 -18.86
CA ALA A 165 8.21 -5.86 -19.52
C ALA A 165 9.23 -6.87 -18.96
N GLU A 166 9.26 -7.09 -17.65
CA GLU A 166 10.12 -8.11 -17.04
C GLU A 166 9.78 -9.52 -17.49
N ALA A 167 8.49 -9.86 -17.57
CA ALA A 167 8.11 -11.17 -18.09
C ALA A 167 8.51 -11.37 -19.55
N ASN A 168 8.66 -10.28 -20.31
CA ASN A 168 9.16 -10.32 -21.68
C ASN A 168 10.69 -10.44 -21.78
N LEU A 169 11.43 -10.01 -20.75
CA LEU A 169 12.89 -10.00 -20.67
C LEU A 169 13.36 -10.86 -19.50
N SER A 170 13.43 -12.17 -19.70
CA SER A 170 13.99 -13.06 -18.66
C SER A 170 15.45 -12.70 -18.37
N ILE A 171 15.94 -13.05 -17.17
CA ILE A 171 17.37 -12.89 -16.83
C ILE A 171 18.26 -13.58 -17.89
N ALA A 172 17.86 -14.75 -18.38
CA ALA A 172 18.59 -15.45 -19.43
C ALA A 172 18.60 -14.67 -20.75
N ASP A 173 17.48 -14.04 -21.13
CA ASP A 173 17.41 -13.17 -22.30
C ASP A 173 18.31 -11.93 -22.13
N PHE A 174 18.33 -11.33 -20.94
CA PHE A 174 19.24 -10.21 -20.63
C PHE A 174 20.71 -10.60 -20.81
N PHE A 175 21.15 -11.72 -20.23
CA PHE A 175 22.53 -12.18 -20.38
C PHE A 175 22.86 -12.55 -21.83
N LYS A 176 21.91 -13.14 -22.56
CA LYS A 176 22.09 -13.43 -23.97
C LYS A 176 22.22 -12.15 -24.81
N ASP A 177 21.35 -11.17 -24.59
CA ASP A 177 21.29 -9.94 -25.39
C ASP A 177 22.39 -8.94 -25.02
N LYS A 178 22.77 -8.83 -23.74
CA LYS A 178 23.77 -7.86 -23.26
C LYS A 178 25.17 -8.43 -23.15
N MET A 179 25.31 -9.73 -22.84
CA MET A 179 26.60 -10.37 -22.63
C MET A 179 26.94 -11.42 -23.69
N GLY A 180 26.00 -11.77 -24.58
CA GLY A 180 26.21 -12.86 -25.55
C GLY A 180 26.26 -14.25 -24.93
N VAL A 181 25.82 -14.40 -23.66
CA VAL A 181 25.93 -15.64 -22.89
C VAL A 181 24.57 -16.30 -22.78
N ASP A 182 24.43 -17.51 -23.34
CA ASP A 182 23.23 -18.33 -23.16
C ASP A 182 23.31 -19.08 -21.82
N ILE A 183 22.49 -18.66 -20.86
CA ILE A 183 22.43 -19.28 -19.54
C ILE A 183 21.49 -20.50 -19.59
N PRO A 184 21.97 -21.70 -19.20
CA PRO A 184 21.11 -22.87 -19.10
C PRO A 184 20.09 -22.68 -17.97
N MET A 185 18.81 -22.87 -18.29
CA MET A 185 17.72 -22.90 -17.31
C MET A 185 17.42 -24.33 -16.90
N TYR A 186 17.00 -24.52 -15.64
CA TYR A 186 16.70 -25.81 -15.07
C TYR A 186 15.33 -25.77 -14.39
N GLN A 187 14.59 -26.87 -14.48
CA GLN A 187 13.33 -27.09 -13.77
C GLN A 187 13.42 -28.36 -12.93
N LYS A 188 12.57 -28.47 -11.92
CA LYS A 188 12.50 -29.65 -11.06
C LYS A 188 11.60 -30.71 -11.71
N ASP A 189 12.07 -31.94 -11.82
CA ASP A 189 11.26 -33.07 -12.29
C ASP A 189 10.39 -33.67 -11.17
N ASP A 190 9.52 -34.63 -11.51
CA ASP A 190 8.62 -35.31 -10.57
C ASP A 190 9.35 -36.05 -9.44
N ASN A 191 10.63 -36.41 -9.65
CA ASN A 191 11.49 -37.06 -8.65
C ASN A 191 12.28 -36.04 -7.82
N GLY A 192 12.12 -34.75 -8.12
CA GLY A 192 12.78 -33.65 -7.45
C GLY A 192 14.18 -33.30 -7.95
N ASN A 193 14.65 -33.88 -9.06
CA ASN A 193 15.93 -33.57 -9.66
C ASN A 193 15.85 -32.31 -10.53
N MET A 194 16.94 -31.54 -10.56
CA MET A 194 17.05 -30.39 -11.46
C MET A 194 17.46 -30.86 -12.86
N VAL A 195 16.54 -30.74 -13.82
CA VAL A 195 16.76 -31.09 -15.22
C VAL A 195 16.83 -29.83 -16.08
N LYS A 196 17.74 -29.83 -17.06
CA LYS A 196 17.91 -28.69 -17.96
C LYS A 196 16.67 -28.55 -18.85
N MET A 197 16.11 -27.35 -18.93
CA MET A 197 14.94 -27.05 -19.74
C MET A 197 15.29 -27.10 -21.23
N GLY A 198 14.47 -27.83 -22.00
CA GLY A 198 14.52 -27.83 -23.45
C GLY A 198 13.95 -26.54 -24.04
N PHE A 199 13.96 -26.42 -25.37
CA PHE A 199 13.40 -25.25 -26.06
C PHE A 199 11.91 -25.07 -25.74
N ALA A 200 11.12 -26.15 -25.83
CA ALA A 200 9.68 -26.10 -25.55
C ALA A 200 9.39 -25.70 -24.09
N ASP A 201 10.14 -26.24 -23.13
CA ASP A 201 10.00 -25.92 -21.71
C ASP A 201 10.30 -24.44 -21.45
N LYS A 202 11.37 -23.90 -22.06
CA LYS A 202 11.72 -22.47 -21.96
C LYS A 202 10.61 -21.57 -22.49
N VAL A 203 10.00 -21.93 -23.63
CA VAL A 203 8.90 -21.16 -24.23
C VAL A 203 7.65 -21.21 -23.34
N LEU A 204 7.29 -22.39 -22.83
CA LEU A 204 6.13 -22.55 -21.94
C LEU A 204 6.32 -21.81 -20.62
N HIS A 205 7.51 -21.89 -20.02
CA HIS A 205 7.84 -21.14 -18.82
C HIS A 205 7.74 -19.63 -19.05
N LYS A 206 8.28 -19.13 -20.16
CA LYS A 206 8.17 -17.70 -20.50
C LYS A 206 6.71 -17.26 -20.66
N ALA A 207 5.88 -18.06 -21.34
CA ALA A 207 4.45 -17.78 -21.46
C ALA A 207 3.73 -17.80 -20.11
N ALA A 208 4.11 -18.71 -19.21
CA ALA A 208 3.56 -18.78 -17.85
C ALA A 208 3.93 -17.53 -17.03
N GLU A 209 5.19 -17.08 -17.09
CA GLU A 209 5.64 -15.85 -16.42
C GLU A 209 4.92 -14.61 -16.96
N GLN A 210 4.72 -14.51 -18.28
CA GLN A 210 3.94 -13.44 -18.91
C GLN A 210 2.51 -13.38 -18.38
N ASN A 211 1.81 -14.52 -18.38
CA ASN A 211 0.47 -14.60 -17.84
C ASN A 211 0.43 -14.25 -16.34
N ASN A 212 1.41 -14.72 -15.56
CA ASN A 212 1.50 -14.41 -14.14
C ASN A 212 1.69 -12.90 -13.88
N SER A 213 2.57 -12.23 -14.65
CA SER A 213 2.77 -10.78 -14.55
C SER A 213 1.53 -9.98 -14.94
N GLU A 214 0.79 -10.38 -15.99
CA GLU A 214 -0.47 -9.74 -16.36
C GLU A 214 -1.52 -9.86 -15.24
N VAL A 215 -1.63 -11.05 -14.64
CA VAL A 215 -2.52 -11.29 -13.52
C VAL A 215 -2.10 -10.45 -12.31
N MET A 216 -0.82 -10.45 -11.93
CA MET A 216 -0.31 -9.64 -10.82
C MET A 216 -0.58 -8.14 -11.04
N GLY A 217 -0.27 -7.62 -12.21
CA GLY A 217 -0.53 -6.23 -12.56
C GLY A 217 -2.01 -5.88 -12.44
N SER A 218 -2.90 -6.76 -12.90
CA SER A 218 -4.35 -6.59 -12.77
C SER A 218 -4.82 -6.55 -11.32
N TYR A 219 -4.25 -7.40 -10.44
CA TYR A 219 -4.56 -7.40 -9.02
C TYR A 219 -4.05 -6.15 -8.29
N VAL A 220 -2.87 -5.64 -8.66
CA VAL A 220 -2.37 -4.37 -8.10
C VAL A 220 -3.28 -3.21 -8.47
N LEU A 221 -3.72 -3.13 -9.73
CA LEU A 221 -4.68 -2.12 -10.17
C LEU A 221 -6.02 -2.26 -9.43
N LEU A 222 -6.56 -3.47 -9.32
CA LEU A 222 -7.78 -3.73 -8.54
C LEU A 222 -7.64 -3.27 -7.09
N ALA A 223 -6.49 -3.54 -6.46
CA ALA A 223 -6.21 -3.08 -5.10
C ALA A 223 -6.19 -1.54 -5.03
N CYS A 224 -5.57 -0.87 -6.00
CA CYS A 224 -5.56 0.58 -6.06
C CYS A 224 -6.98 1.16 -6.21
N TYR A 225 -7.82 0.59 -7.08
CA TYR A 225 -9.23 1.00 -7.22
C TYR A 225 -9.98 0.85 -5.89
N CYS A 226 -9.90 -0.32 -5.25
CA CYS A 226 -10.62 -0.58 -4.01
C CYS A 226 -10.17 0.36 -2.87
N MET A 227 -8.87 0.65 -2.77
CA MET A 227 -8.35 1.59 -1.78
C MET A 227 -8.83 3.01 -2.05
N HIS A 228 -8.78 3.45 -3.30
CA HIS A 228 -9.30 4.76 -3.70
C HIS A 228 -10.78 4.93 -3.36
N ASP A 229 -11.59 3.89 -3.58
CA ASP A 229 -13.02 3.89 -3.25
C ASP A 229 -13.26 3.91 -1.73
N LEU A 230 -12.45 3.19 -0.95
CA LEU A 230 -12.51 3.24 0.52
C LEU A 230 -12.16 4.64 1.05
N VAL A 231 -11.06 5.23 0.56
CA VAL A 231 -10.67 6.61 0.91
C VAL A 231 -11.79 7.59 0.56
N SER A 232 -12.34 7.49 -0.65
CA SER A 232 -13.44 8.35 -1.10
C SER A 232 -14.70 8.17 -0.25
N ALA A 233 -15.04 6.93 0.12
CA ALA A 233 -16.16 6.63 1.00
C ALA A 233 -15.98 7.31 2.37
N ILE A 234 -14.79 7.19 2.99
CA ILE A 234 -14.49 7.82 4.28
C ILE A 234 -14.54 9.35 4.18
N LYS A 235 -13.92 9.95 3.15
CA LYS A 235 -13.90 11.42 2.93
C LYS A 235 -15.30 12.01 2.76
N SER A 236 -16.29 11.20 2.33
CA SER A 236 -17.67 11.65 2.13
C SER A 236 -18.55 11.61 3.39
N LEU A 237 -18.06 11.04 4.49
CA LEU A 237 -18.81 10.96 5.75
C LEU A 237 -18.81 12.30 6.47
N ASN A 238 -19.87 12.58 7.23
CA ASN A 238 -19.95 13.78 8.06
C ASN A 238 -19.06 13.59 9.31
N PRO A 239 -18.03 14.43 9.55
CA PRO A 239 -17.15 14.30 10.72
C PRO A 239 -17.85 14.53 12.07
N PHE A 240 -19.06 15.09 12.06
CA PHE A 240 -19.87 15.37 13.24
C PHE A 240 -20.99 14.36 13.48
N GLU A 241 -20.87 13.17 12.89
CA GLU A 241 -21.79 12.05 13.05
C GLU A 241 -21.06 10.77 13.43
N ASP A 242 -21.77 9.86 14.09
CA ASP A 242 -21.21 8.60 14.58
C ASP A 242 -20.82 7.63 13.45
N ASN A 243 -21.53 7.70 12.31
CA ASN A 243 -21.26 6.91 11.09
C ASN A 243 -21.06 5.40 11.31
N VAL A 244 -21.63 4.82 12.38
CA VAL A 244 -21.31 3.46 12.87
C VAL A 244 -21.41 2.40 11.78
N GLU A 245 -22.49 2.40 11.00
CA GLU A 245 -22.71 1.41 9.94
C GLU A 245 -21.65 1.52 8.83
N ALA A 246 -21.40 2.74 8.34
CA ALA A 246 -20.42 2.99 7.28
C ALA A 246 -19.00 2.64 7.75
N LEU A 247 -18.61 3.05 8.95
CA LEU A 247 -17.30 2.77 9.53
C LEU A 247 -17.11 1.28 9.85
N THR A 248 -18.18 0.57 10.24
CA THR A 248 -18.16 -0.89 10.37
C THR A 248 -17.92 -1.56 9.01
N SER A 249 -18.53 -1.07 7.93
CA SER A 249 -18.30 -1.57 6.57
C SER A 249 -16.84 -1.33 6.13
N VAL A 250 -16.30 -0.13 6.35
CA VAL A 250 -14.87 0.19 6.08
C VAL A 250 -13.93 -0.75 6.84
N ARG A 251 -14.20 -1.00 8.12
CA ARG A 251 -13.42 -1.93 8.94
C ARG A 251 -13.44 -3.34 8.35
N ASN A 252 -14.62 -3.84 8.01
CA ASN A 252 -14.79 -5.19 7.45
C ASN A 252 -14.14 -5.31 6.07
N ASP A 253 -14.28 -4.30 5.22
CA ASP A 253 -13.64 -4.27 3.92
C ASP A 253 -12.13 -4.22 4.05
N SER A 254 -11.56 -3.49 5.02
CA SER A 254 -10.12 -3.49 5.29
C SER A 254 -9.59 -4.87 5.67
N VAL A 255 -10.31 -5.61 6.52
CA VAL A 255 -9.98 -7.00 6.88
C VAL A 255 -10.06 -7.91 5.65
N ARG A 256 -11.13 -7.81 4.86
CA ARG A 256 -11.31 -8.59 3.63
C ARG A 256 -10.22 -8.28 2.61
N PHE A 257 -9.75 -7.04 2.59
CA PHE A 257 -8.66 -6.60 1.73
C PHE A 257 -7.36 -7.35 2.06
N LEU A 258 -6.97 -7.36 3.34
CA LEU A 258 -5.79 -8.09 3.81
C LEU A 258 -5.87 -9.60 3.52
N SER A 259 -7.08 -10.17 3.55
CA SER A 259 -7.33 -11.57 3.17
C SER A 259 -7.60 -11.78 1.68
N MET A 260 -7.38 -10.78 0.82
CA MET A 260 -7.64 -10.79 -0.63
C MET A 260 -9.04 -11.29 -1.03
N SER A 261 -10.02 -11.09 -0.15
CA SER A 261 -11.42 -11.51 -0.33
C SER A 261 -12.25 -10.44 -1.03
N PHE A 262 -11.75 -9.93 -2.15
CA PHE A 262 -12.29 -8.75 -2.87
C PHE A 262 -13.77 -8.86 -3.24
N SER A 263 -14.22 -10.04 -3.69
CA SER A 263 -15.63 -10.26 -4.06
C SER A 263 -16.61 -10.08 -2.90
N ASN A 264 -16.13 -10.17 -1.66
CA ASN A 264 -16.95 -10.00 -0.46
C ASN A 264 -16.95 -8.57 0.05
N MET A 265 -16.13 -7.67 -0.51
CA MET A 265 -16.04 -6.28 -0.09
C MET A 265 -17.26 -5.48 -0.55
N ASP A 266 -17.77 -4.61 0.31
CA ASP A 266 -18.95 -3.80 0.04
C ASP A 266 -18.67 -2.73 -1.01
N VAL A 267 -17.47 -2.15 -1.04
CA VAL A 267 -17.03 -1.25 -2.12
C VAL A 267 -17.03 -1.93 -3.50
N VAL A 268 -16.66 -3.21 -3.57
CA VAL A 268 -16.60 -3.96 -4.84
C VAL A 268 -18.00 -4.38 -5.31
N LYS A 269 -18.89 -4.76 -4.38
CA LYS A 269 -20.27 -5.16 -4.73
C LYS A 269 -21.05 -4.07 -5.47
N LYS A 270 -20.72 -2.79 -5.24
CA LYS A 270 -21.33 -1.67 -5.97
C LYS A 270 -21.15 -1.80 -7.49
N TYR A 271 -20.00 -2.31 -7.94
CA TYR A 271 -19.70 -2.53 -9.36
C TYR A 271 -20.29 -3.83 -9.92
N MET A 272 -20.52 -4.85 -9.07
CA MET A 272 -21.10 -6.13 -9.50
C MET A 272 -22.63 -6.12 -9.58
N SER A 273 -23.27 -5.14 -8.94
CA SER A 273 -24.73 -5.00 -8.90
C SER A 273 -25.28 -4.08 -10.00
N SER A 274 -24.39 -3.60 -10.88
CA SER A 274 -24.69 -2.73 -12.04
C SER A 274 -24.77 -3.56 -13.32
#